data_AF-A0A136IHZ7-F1
#
_entry.id   AF-A0A136IHZ7-F1
#
_cell.length_a   1.000
_cell.length_b   1.000
_cell.length_c   1.000
_cell.angle_alpha   90.00
_cell.angle_beta   90.00
_cell.angle_gamma   90.00
#
_symmetry.space_group_name_H-M   'P 1'
#
loop_
_entity.id
_entity.type
_entity.pdbx_description
1 polymer ?
#
loop_
_entity_poly.entity_id
_entity_poly.type
_entity_poly.pdbx_seq_one_letter_code
_entity_poly.pdbx_strand_id
1 'polypeptide(L)'
;MAESDYTTYRVQGLPPDIDADEAEQILEEFFDSDGLSTKPKVHSLGLNPFSFGCNMTRVATVTFANTPETLRDGNRWGPNKRVSVKGITTDIRLEIDTTFLGFTPLNLVENDGDHKIDCIVVSGLSSHPFGSWKQRGGSFMWLRDDAAWRSPNVRTLLYGYDTSLVGSESFQDIDDIGRKLGDFITHVRKHPVVEPRPIVFIAHSLGGLVVKETDEINARSVYGLVFFGVPNRGLCISYWLPIVDNQPNENLIRNLAPGSHYLRNLHHRFS
;
A
#
# COMPACT_ATOMS: atom_id res chain seq x y z
N MET A 1 30.35 10.26 3.59
CA MET A 1 29.57 9.11 4.08
C MET A 1 28.49 8.88 3.05
N ALA A 2 28.46 7.71 2.41
CA ALA A 2 27.39 7.37 1.51
C ALA A 2 26.07 7.39 2.29
N GLU A 3 25.04 8.06 1.76
CA GLU A 3 23.68 7.95 2.29
C GLU A 3 23.33 6.46 2.32
N SER A 4 23.15 5.91 3.52
CA SER A 4 22.58 4.58 3.68
C SER A 4 21.16 4.64 3.11
N ASP A 5 20.96 4.04 1.95
CA ASP A 5 19.69 4.07 1.24
C ASP A 5 18.66 3.23 2.02
N TYR A 6 17.84 3.88 2.85
CA TYR A 6 16.77 3.22 3.64
C TYR A 6 15.53 2.92 2.79
N THR A 7 15.72 2.62 1.51
CA THR A 7 14.64 2.35 0.56
C THR A 7 14.05 0.98 0.84
N THR A 8 12.73 0.95 0.95
CA THR A 8 11.94 -0.28 1.06
C THR A 8 11.25 -0.49 -0.27
N TYR A 9 11.38 -1.70 -0.79
CA TYR A 9 10.75 -2.16 -2.01
C TYR A 9 9.54 -3.03 -1.67
N ARG A 10 8.50 -2.93 -2.48
CA ARG A 10 7.43 -3.92 -2.53
C ARG A 10 7.79 -4.97 -3.56
N VAL A 11 7.77 -6.24 -3.18
CA VAL A 11 8.02 -7.38 -4.07
C VAL A 11 6.74 -8.18 -4.20
N GLN A 12 6.22 -8.31 -5.41
CA GLN A 12 5.01 -9.08 -5.72
C GLN A 12 5.37 -10.29 -6.60
N GLY A 13 4.49 -11.29 -6.62
CA GLY A 13 4.67 -12.49 -7.46
C GLY A 13 5.48 -13.61 -6.79
N LEU A 14 5.73 -13.49 -5.49
CA LEU A 14 6.38 -14.56 -4.72
C LEU A 14 5.46 -15.78 -4.62
N PRO A 15 5.99 -17.01 -4.60
CA PRO A 15 5.18 -18.21 -4.39
C PRO A 15 4.31 -18.16 -3.11
N PRO A 16 3.15 -18.86 -3.07
CA PRO A 16 2.22 -18.80 -1.94
C PRO A 16 2.68 -19.61 -0.72
N ASP A 17 3.51 -20.63 -0.91
CA ASP A 17 3.89 -21.59 0.13
C ASP A 17 5.33 -21.39 0.62
N ILE A 18 5.76 -20.12 0.73
CA ILE A 18 7.09 -19.77 1.21
C ILE A 18 7.06 -18.96 2.50
N ASP A 19 8.11 -19.08 3.28
CA ASP A 19 8.40 -18.19 4.41
C ASP A 19 9.32 -17.01 4.02
N ALA A 20 9.73 -16.22 5.01
CA ALA A 20 10.57 -15.05 4.80
C ALA A 20 11.99 -15.42 4.35
N ASP A 21 12.58 -16.48 4.91
CA ASP A 21 13.95 -16.91 4.59
C ASP A 21 14.01 -17.46 3.15
N GLU A 22 12.97 -18.19 2.75
CA GLU A 22 12.81 -18.68 1.37
C GLU A 22 12.59 -17.53 0.38
N ALA A 23 11.83 -16.50 0.76
CA ALA A 23 11.68 -15.29 -0.05
C ALA A 23 13.00 -14.52 -0.21
N GLU A 24 13.83 -14.45 0.84
CA GLU A 24 15.17 -13.86 0.78
C GLU A 24 16.08 -14.65 -0.17
N GLN A 25 16.10 -15.98 -0.08
CA GLN A 25 16.88 -16.85 -0.97
C GLN A 25 16.47 -16.68 -2.44
N ILE A 26 15.17 -16.62 -2.73
CA ILE A 26 14.67 -16.36 -4.08
C ILE A 26 15.22 -15.02 -4.57
N LEU A 27 15.13 -13.96 -3.76
CA LEU A 27 15.61 -12.65 -4.16
C LEU A 27 17.13 -12.62 -4.36
N GLU A 28 17.91 -13.29 -3.51
CA GLU A 28 19.34 -13.46 -3.72
C GLU A 28 19.63 -14.10 -5.08
N GLU A 29 18.94 -15.20 -5.42
CA GLU A 29 19.10 -15.86 -6.71
C GLU A 29 18.72 -14.93 -7.87
N PHE A 30 17.67 -14.11 -7.75
CA PHE A 30 17.28 -13.15 -8.79
C PHE A 30 18.35 -12.10 -9.09
N PHE A 31 19.17 -11.72 -8.09
CA PHE A 31 20.19 -10.68 -8.21
C PHE A 31 21.63 -11.21 -8.21
N ASP A 32 21.85 -12.52 -8.20
CA ASP A 32 23.17 -13.17 -8.16
C ASP A 32 24.03 -12.92 -9.42
N SER A 33 23.53 -12.17 -10.42
CA SER A 33 24.24 -11.92 -11.67
C SER A 33 25.44 -10.98 -11.54
N ASP A 34 25.52 -10.15 -10.49
CA ASP A 34 26.42 -9.00 -10.46
C ASP A 34 27.62 -9.18 -9.50
N GLY A 35 27.76 -10.35 -8.86
CA GLY A 35 28.86 -10.64 -7.91
C GLY A 35 28.84 -9.80 -6.62
N LEU A 36 27.85 -8.92 -6.46
CA LEU A 36 27.62 -8.12 -5.26
C LEU A 36 26.50 -8.76 -4.43
N SER A 37 26.82 -9.22 -3.22
CA SER A 37 25.81 -9.78 -2.31
C SER A 37 24.81 -8.69 -1.89
N THR A 38 23.58 -8.77 -2.40
CA THR A 38 22.52 -7.78 -2.18
C THR A 38 21.90 -7.87 -0.78
N LYS A 39 21.97 -9.05 -0.15
CA LYS A 39 21.46 -9.37 1.20
C LYS A 39 20.05 -8.80 1.40
N PRO A 40 19.04 -9.32 0.67
CA PRO A 40 17.66 -8.94 0.89
C PRO A 40 17.26 -9.24 2.32
N LYS A 41 16.42 -8.37 2.88
CA LYS A 41 15.78 -8.56 4.18
C LYS A 41 14.28 -8.34 4.06
N VAL A 42 13.50 -9.37 4.34
CA VAL A 42 12.03 -9.35 4.31
C VAL A 42 11.51 -8.82 5.65
N HIS A 43 10.67 -7.79 5.60
CA HIS A 43 10.08 -7.16 6.80
C HIS A 43 8.59 -7.49 6.97
N SER A 44 7.91 -7.78 5.87
CA SER A 44 6.55 -8.32 5.84
C SER A 44 6.39 -9.28 4.67
N LEU A 45 5.51 -10.27 4.82
CA LEU A 45 5.19 -11.25 3.79
C LEU A 45 3.74 -11.69 3.96
N GLY A 46 2.84 -11.24 3.08
CA GLY A 46 1.43 -11.60 3.13
C GLY A 46 0.92 -12.12 1.80
N LEU A 47 -0.23 -12.79 1.81
CA LEU A 47 -0.91 -13.17 0.57
C LEU A 47 -1.23 -11.94 -0.26
N ASN A 48 -1.03 -12.06 -1.57
CA ASN A 48 -1.37 -11.00 -2.51
C ASN A 48 -2.90 -10.87 -2.56
N PRO A 49 -3.46 -9.71 -2.14
CA PRO A 49 -4.91 -9.55 -2.03
C PRO A 49 -5.66 -9.60 -3.38
N PHE A 50 -4.95 -9.55 -4.51
CA PHE A 50 -5.53 -9.62 -5.86
C PHE A 50 -5.29 -10.98 -6.53
N SER A 51 -4.67 -11.93 -5.84
CA SER A 51 -4.36 -13.25 -6.38
C SER A 51 -5.28 -14.32 -5.78
N PHE A 52 -5.82 -15.21 -6.61
CA PHE A 52 -6.78 -16.23 -6.19
C PHE A 52 -6.59 -17.54 -6.96
N GLY A 53 -7.01 -18.65 -6.33
CA GLY A 53 -6.99 -19.98 -6.95
C GLY A 53 -5.57 -20.41 -7.34
N CYS A 54 -5.41 -20.87 -8.58
CA CYS A 54 -4.12 -21.34 -9.10
C CYS A 54 -3.06 -20.25 -9.28
N ASN A 55 -3.42 -18.96 -9.19
CA ASN A 55 -2.52 -17.83 -9.38
C ASN A 55 -2.11 -17.18 -8.05
N MET A 56 -2.33 -17.85 -6.91
CA MET A 56 -2.05 -17.29 -5.59
C MET A 56 -0.57 -16.98 -5.43
N THR A 57 -0.26 -15.77 -5.00
CA THR A 57 1.11 -15.28 -4.78
C THR A 57 1.19 -14.54 -3.45
N ARG A 58 2.41 -14.25 -3.00
CA ARG A 58 2.69 -13.38 -1.86
C ARG A 58 3.25 -12.04 -2.31
N VAL A 59 3.05 -11.06 -1.44
CA VAL A 59 3.66 -9.73 -1.51
C VAL A 59 4.51 -9.52 -0.26
N ALA A 60 5.74 -9.07 -0.46
CA ALA A 60 6.67 -8.75 0.60
C ALA A 60 7.07 -7.28 0.59
N THR A 61 7.48 -6.77 1.75
CA THR A 61 8.29 -5.55 1.82
C THR A 61 9.73 -5.91 2.15
N VAL A 62 10.67 -5.38 1.36
CA VAL A 62 12.07 -5.82 1.36
C VAL A 62 13.00 -4.62 1.37
N THR A 63 14.10 -4.72 2.11
CA THR A 63 15.25 -3.82 2.00
C THR A 63 16.47 -4.59 1.54
N PHE A 64 17.39 -3.96 0.83
CA PHE A 64 18.66 -4.58 0.44
C PHE A 64 19.80 -3.89 1.19
N ALA A 65 20.78 -4.66 1.68
CA ALA A 65 21.99 -4.06 2.24
C ALA A 65 22.81 -3.36 1.14
N ASN A 66 22.80 -3.93 -0.06
CA ASN A 66 23.36 -3.34 -1.26
C ASN A 66 22.28 -3.33 -2.35
N THR A 67 21.77 -2.14 -2.70
CA THR A 67 20.74 -1.98 -3.73
C THR A 67 21.23 -2.49 -5.09
N PRO A 68 20.55 -3.50 -5.70
CA PRO A 68 20.85 -3.98 -7.05
C PRO A 68 20.81 -2.86 -8.08
N GLU A 69 21.70 -2.87 -9.07
CA GLU A 69 21.76 -1.81 -10.10
C GLU A 69 20.45 -1.69 -10.89
N THR A 70 19.80 -2.81 -11.17
CA THR A 70 18.50 -2.86 -11.85
C THR A 70 17.38 -2.13 -11.09
N LEU A 71 17.53 -1.91 -9.79
CA LEU A 71 16.56 -1.19 -8.95
C LEU A 71 16.94 0.28 -8.71
N ARG A 72 18.09 0.75 -9.21
CA ARG A 72 18.55 2.14 -9.00
C ARG A 72 17.88 3.13 -9.95
N ASP A 73 17.60 2.71 -11.19
CA ASP A 73 17.19 3.62 -12.27
C ASP A 73 15.67 3.61 -12.56
N GLY A 74 14.84 3.20 -11.61
CA GLY A 74 13.39 3.21 -11.83
C GLY A 74 12.56 2.83 -10.61
N ASN A 75 11.28 3.17 -10.68
CA ASN A 75 10.32 2.86 -9.62
C ASN A 75 9.73 1.45 -9.73
N ARG A 76 10.00 0.72 -10.82
CA ARG A 76 9.43 -0.59 -11.13
C ARG A 76 10.42 -1.46 -11.90
N TRP A 77 10.49 -2.73 -11.55
CA TRP A 77 11.26 -3.77 -12.25
C TRP A 77 10.51 -5.10 -12.19
N GLY A 78 10.34 -5.77 -13.34
CA GLY A 78 9.50 -6.96 -13.45
C GLY A 78 10.22 -8.14 -14.09
N PRO A 79 11.17 -8.79 -13.40
CA PRO A 79 11.95 -9.88 -13.96
C PRO A 79 11.12 -11.17 -14.05
N ASN A 80 11.54 -12.05 -14.95
CA ASN A 80 11.12 -13.46 -14.95
C ASN A 80 12.37 -14.33 -14.84
N LYS A 81 12.37 -15.28 -13.92
CA LYS A 81 13.49 -16.21 -13.73
C LYS A 81 12.98 -17.56 -13.27
N ARG A 82 13.61 -18.60 -13.80
CA ARG A 82 13.42 -19.98 -13.34
C ARG A 82 14.28 -20.23 -12.12
N VAL A 83 13.64 -20.52 -10.99
CA VAL A 83 14.27 -20.66 -9.66
C VAL A 83 13.90 -22.01 -9.05
N SER A 84 14.80 -22.62 -8.28
CA SER A 84 14.53 -23.86 -7.55
C SER A 84 14.10 -23.54 -6.12
N VAL A 85 12.83 -23.74 -5.80
CA VAL A 85 12.27 -23.54 -4.46
C VAL A 85 11.86 -24.90 -3.91
N LYS A 86 12.36 -25.31 -2.75
CA LYS A 86 12.09 -26.63 -2.14
C LYS A 86 12.42 -27.81 -3.07
N GLY A 87 13.43 -27.66 -3.94
CA GLY A 87 13.81 -28.67 -4.94
C GLY A 87 12.85 -28.77 -6.14
N ILE A 88 11.85 -27.88 -6.24
CA ILE A 88 10.95 -27.76 -7.38
C ILE A 88 11.37 -26.56 -8.21
N THR A 89 11.73 -26.80 -9.46
CA THR A 89 12.06 -25.74 -10.41
C THR A 89 10.78 -25.12 -10.97
N THR A 90 10.57 -23.84 -10.70
CA THR A 90 9.38 -23.07 -11.12
C THR A 90 9.79 -21.78 -11.81
N ASP A 91 9.00 -21.33 -12.78
CA ASP A 91 9.17 -20.01 -13.40
C ASP A 91 8.48 -18.95 -12.53
N ILE A 92 9.26 -18.02 -11.99
CA ILE A 92 8.77 -16.98 -11.08
C ILE A 92 8.86 -15.64 -11.81
N ARG A 93 7.72 -14.96 -11.91
CA ARG A 93 7.64 -13.59 -12.39
C ARG A 93 7.42 -12.65 -11.21
N LEU A 94 8.42 -11.82 -10.92
CA LEU A 94 8.31 -10.82 -9.87
C LEU A 94 7.88 -9.47 -10.44
N GLU A 95 7.27 -8.65 -9.59
CA GLU A 95 7.12 -7.21 -9.80
C GLU A 95 7.61 -6.49 -8.56
N ILE A 96 8.72 -5.76 -8.70
CA ILE A 96 9.37 -5.01 -7.63
C ILE A 96 9.14 -3.53 -7.88
N ASP A 97 8.62 -2.81 -6.89
CA ASP A 97 8.35 -1.39 -7.02
C ASP A 97 8.55 -0.59 -5.73
N THR A 98 8.80 0.71 -5.86
CA THR A 98 8.88 1.66 -4.74
C THR A 98 7.61 2.51 -4.60
N THR A 99 6.63 2.34 -5.48
CA THR A 99 5.43 3.20 -5.55
C THR A 99 4.36 2.80 -4.52
N PHE A 100 4.27 1.51 -4.18
CA PHE A 100 3.26 0.93 -3.29
C PHE A 100 1.82 1.18 -3.74
N LEU A 101 1.56 1.31 -5.05
CA LEU A 101 0.20 1.53 -5.57
C LEU A 101 -0.67 0.27 -5.44
N GLY A 102 -1.88 0.42 -4.90
CA GLY A 102 -2.77 -0.68 -4.53
C GLY A 102 -2.52 -1.18 -3.11
N PHE A 103 -3.01 -2.39 -2.80
CA PHE A 103 -2.80 -2.97 -1.47
C PHE A 103 -1.42 -3.61 -1.30
N THR A 104 -0.84 -3.42 -0.12
CA THR A 104 0.41 -4.05 0.30
C THR A 104 0.26 -4.57 1.73
N PRO A 105 0.40 -5.88 1.98
CA PRO A 105 0.37 -6.43 3.34
C PRO A 105 1.62 -6.02 4.13
N LEU A 106 1.42 -5.47 5.33
CA LEU A 106 2.47 -4.99 6.22
C LEU A 106 2.85 -5.99 7.32
N ASN A 107 2.16 -7.12 7.42
CA ASN A 107 2.47 -8.16 8.38
C ASN A 107 2.36 -9.55 7.77
N LEU A 108 2.95 -10.52 8.47
CA LEU A 108 2.79 -11.94 8.15
C LEU A 108 1.40 -12.39 8.60
N VAL A 109 0.63 -12.86 7.64
CA VAL A 109 -0.61 -13.62 7.86
C VAL A 109 -0.41 -14.91 7.07
N GLU A 110 -0.18 -16.02 7.77
CA GLU A 110 0.17 -17.30 7.15
C GLU A 110 -0.95 -17.78 6.24
N ASN A 111 -2.18 -17.79 6.75
CA ASN A 111 -3.37 -18.13 5.99
C ASN A 111 -4.41 -17.00 6.04
N ASP A 112 -5.07 -16.73 4.92
CA ASP A 112 -6.13 -15.72 4.87
C ASP A 112 -7.26 -16.01 5.87
N GLY A 113 -7.47 -17.28 6.26
CA GLY A 113 -8.47 -17.68 7.26
C GLY A 113 -8.17 -17.24 8.70
N ASP A 114 -6.91 -16.93 9.04
CA ASP A 114 -6.48 -16.80 10.43
C ASP A 114 -6.75 -15.42 11.04
N HIS A 115 -6.79 -14.39 10.20
CA HIS A 115 -7.09 -13.03 10.67
C HIS A 115 -8.60 -12.81 10.81
N LYS A 116 -8.94 -12.00 11.82
CA LYS A 116 -10.32 -11.67 12.19
C LYS A 116 -10.68 -10.23 11.85
N ILE A 117 -9.69 -9.36 11.69
CA ILE A 117 -9.87 -7.92 11.46
C ILE A 117 -8.99 -7.49 10.28
N ASP A 118 -9.56 -6.70 9.39
CA ASP A 118 -8.80 -5.97 8.36
C ASP A 118 -8.49 -4.56 8.84
N CYS A 119 -7.20 -4.24 8.97
CA CYS A 119 -6.76 -2.88 9.21
C CYS A 119 -6.25 -2.26 7.90
N ILE A 120 -6.92 -1.22 7.42
CA ILE A 120 -6.56 -0.56 6.17
C ILE A 120 -5.94 0.80 6.47
N VAL A 121 -4.73 0.99 5.96
CA VAL A 121 -3.91 2.18 6.18
C VAL A 121 -3.90 3.03 4.90
N VAL A 122 -4.33 4.29 4.99
CA VAL A 122 -4.50 5.18 3.83
C VAL A 122 -3.71 6.47 4.02
N SER A 123 -2.74 6.72 3.13
CA SER A 123 -1.90 7.93 3.14
C SER A 123 -2.64 9.17 2.62
N GLY A 124 -1.98 10.34 2.68
CA GLY A 124 -2.57 11.62 2.26
C GLY A 124 -2.21 12.03 0.84
N LEU A 125 -2.62 13.24 0.46
CA LEU A 125 -2.28 13.86 -0.83
C LEU A 125 -0.78 14.15 -0.93
N SER A 126 -0.21 14.07 -2.14
CA SER A 126 1.20 14.35 -2.42
C SER A 126 2.18 13.59 -1.52
N SER A 127 1.80 12.39 -1.09
CA SER A 127 2.54 11.63 -0.11
C SER A 127 2.84 10.23 -0.62
N HIS A 128 4.04 9.76 -0.32
CA HIS A 128 4.44 8.39 -0.63
C HIS A 128 3.68 7.44 0.31
N PRO A 129 2.98 6.39 -0.20
CA PRO A 129 2.15 5.52 0.63
C PRO A 129 2.91 4.91 1.80
N PHE A 130 4.04 4.25 1.53
CA PHE A 130 4.89 3.68 2.58
C PHE A 130 5.60 4.75 3.43
N GLY A 131 6.23 5.73 2.78
CA GLY A 131 7.00 6.79 3.42
C GLY A 131 6.21 7.66 4.41
N SER A 132 4.90 7.83 4.21
CA SER A 132 4.02 8.61 5.10
C SER A 132 3.96 8.08 6.54
N TRP A 133 4.30 6.82 6.72
CA TRP A 133 4.25 6.13 8.01
C TRP A 133 5.63 5.66 8.48
N LYS A 134 6.67 5.94 7.70
CA LYS A 134 8.07 5.62 8.00
C LYS A 134 8.70 6.78 8.78
N GLN A 135 9.59 6.46 9.71
CA GLN A 135 10.38 7.47 10.40
C GLN A 135 11.21 8.29 9.40
N ARG A 136 11.36 9.59 9.68
CA ARG A 136 12.19 10.46 8.85
C ARG A 136 13.66 10.07 8.97
N GLY A 137 14.34 9.86 7.85
CA GLY A 137 15.77 9.57 7.82
C GLY A 137 16.16 8.16 8.29
N GLY A 138 15.21 7.22 8.37
CA GLY A 138 15.50 5.83 8.72
C GLY A 138 14.52 4.83 8.07
N SER A 139 14.69 3.55 8.39
CA SER A 139 13.91 2.45 7.80
C SER A 139 12.68 2.01 8.59
N PHE A 140 12.59 2.37 9.87
CA PHE A 140 11.51 1.95 10.78
C PHE A 140 10.16 2.53 10.35
N MET A 141 9.17 1.67 10.16
CA MET A 141 7.79 2.00 9.84
C MET A 141 6.89 1.34 10.87
N TRP A 142 6.26 2.15 11.73
CA TRP A 142 5.64 1.64 12.97
C TRP A 142 4.50 0.63 12.74
N LEU A 143 3.72 0.76 11.67
CA LEU A 143 2.65 -0.20 11.34
C LEU A 143 3.17 -1.55 10.80
N ARG A 144 4.45 -1.63 10.46
CA ARG A 144 5.13 -2.86 9.98
C ARG A 144 6.05 -3.43 11.06
N ASP A 145 6.82 -2.56 11.70
CA ASP A 145 8.01 -2.92 12.48
C ASP A 145 7.76 -2.91 14.00
N ASP A 146 6.74 -2.21 14.49
CA ASP A 146 6.44 -2.18 15.92
C ASP A 146 5.75 -3.47 16.35
N ALA A 147 6.37 -4.22 17.26
CA ALA A 147 5.81 -5.44 17.80
C ALA A 147 4.51 -5.19 18.60
N ALA A 148 4.35 -4.01 19.22
CA ALA A 148 3.13 -3.67 19.94
C ALA A 148 1.93 -3.49 19.00
N TRP A 149 2.18 -3.18 17.72
CA TRP A 149 1.17 -3.08 16.68
C TRP A 149 0.78 -4.45 16.10
N ARG A 150 1.72 -5.41 16.11
CA ARG A 150 1.52 -6.73 15.51
C ARG A 150 0.56 -7.58 16.34
N SER A 151 -0.58 -7.91 15.75
CA SER A 151 -1.54 -8.88 16.28
C SER A 151 -1.80 -9.97 15.25
N PRO A 152 -1.74 -11.27 15.62
CA PRO A 152 -2.02 -12.36 14.69
C PRO A 152 -3.47 -12.35 14.17
N ASN A 153 -4.38 -11.67 14.87
CA ASN A 153 -5.78 -11.54 14.46
C ASN A 153 -6.04 -10.36 13.50
N VAL A 154 -5.02 -9.55 13.19
CA VAL A 154 -5.19 -8.33 12.37
C VAL A 154 -4.35 -8.43 11.11
N ARG A 155 -4.99 -8.34 9.95
CA ARG A 155 -4.31 -8.17 8.67
C ARG A 155 -4.17 -6.68 8.39
N THR A 156 -2.94 -6.17 8.33
CA THR A 156 -2.68 -4.75 8.05
C THR A 156 -2.35 -4.57 6.56
N LEU A 157 -3.18 -3.83 5.85
CA LEU A 157 -3.05 -3.53 4.43
C LEU A 157 -2.78 -2.03 4.24
N LEU A 158 -1.62 -1.69 3.69
CA LEU A 158 -1.35 -0.35 3.17
C LEU A 158 -2.05 -0.18 1.82
N TYR A 159 -2.84 0.88 1.67
CA TYR A 159 -3.41 1.28 0.39
C TYR A 159 -2.65 2.49 -0.17
N GLY A 160 -1.99 2.31 -1.31
CA GLY A 160 -1.46 3.40 -2.11
C GLY A 160 -2.36 3.72 -3.30
N TYR A 161 -2.48 4.99 -3.61
CA TYR A 161 -3.12 5.51 -4.80
C TYR A 161 -2.23 6.61 -5.40
N ASP A 162 -2.48 7.03 -6.63
CA ASP A 162 -1.69 8.12 -7.21
C ASP A 162 -2.03 9.41 -6.45
N THR A 163 -1.02 9.98 -5.81
CA THR A 163 -1.16 11.18 -4.97
C THR A 163 -0.43 12.38 -5.58
N SER A 164 0.12 12.26 -6.79
CA SER A 164 1.00 13.25 -7.41
C SER A 164 0.29 14.60 -7.61
N LEU A 165 0.93 15.69 -7.17
CA LEU A 165 0.40 17.05 -7.36
C LEU A 165 0.97 17.74 -8.60
N VAL A 166 2.25 17.54 -8.88
CA VAL A 166 2.97 18.20 -9.97
C VAL A 166 3.10 17.22 -11.13
N GLY A 167 2.68 17.64 -12.33
CA GLY A 167 2.75 16.78 -13.51
C GLY A 167 1.82 15.58 -13.40
N SER A 168 0.73 15.71 -12.64
CA SER A 168 -0.27 14.66 -12.51
C SER A 168 -0.98 14.47 -13.84
N GLU A 169 -0.93 13.27 -14.40
CA GLU A 169 -1.80 12.87 -15.51
C GLU A 169 -3.17 12.39 -15.02
N SER A 170 -3.32 12.23 -13.70
CA SER A 170 -4.56 11.79 -13.06
C SER A 170 -5.56 12.94 -12.97
N PHE A 171 -6.75 12.70 -13.52
CA PHE A 171 -7.96 13.53 -13.36
C PHE A 171 -8.86 13.04 -12.22
N GLN A 172 -8.39 12.07 -11.41
CA GLN A 172 -9.22 11.47 -10.38
C GLN A 172 -9.54 12.47 -9.27
N ASP A 173 -10.82 12.60 -8.97
CA ASP A 173 -11.30 13.33 -7.79
C ASP A 173 -11.33 12.41 -6.55
N ILE A 174 -11.65 12.98 -5.39
CA ILE A 174 -11.66 12.26 -4.11
C ILE A 174 -12.69 11.12 -4.13
N ASP A 175 -13.81 11.28 -4.84
CA ASP A 175 -14.83 10.25 -4.98
C ASP A 175 -14.36 9.09 -5.89
N ASP A 176 -13.64 9.36 -6.97
CA ASP A 176 -13.04 8.32 -7.81
C ASP A 176 -12.05 7.46 -7.00
N ILE A 177 -11.21 8.11 -6.20
CA ILE A 177 -10.24 7.43 -5.34
C ILE A 177 -10.97 6.60 -4.27
N GLY A 178 -12.01 7.15 -3.64
CA GLY A 178 -12.83 6.46 -2.65
C GLY A 178 -13.59 5.26 -3.19
N ARG A 179 -14.21 5.38 -4.36
CA ARG A 179 -14.87 4.27 -5.08
C ARG A 179 -13.87 3.16 -5.40
N LYS A 180 -12.69 3.53 -5.92
CA LYS A 180 -11.62 2.57 -6.20
C LYS A 180 -11.14 1.85 -4.95
N LEU A 181 -11.03 2.55 -3.82
CA LEU A 181 -10.76 1.92 -2.52
C LEU A 181 -11.88 0.93 -2.14
N GLY A 182 -13.15 1.32 -2.27
CA GLY A 182 -14.31 0.44 -2.03
C GLY A 182 -14.30 -0.83 -2.91
N ASP A 183 -13.99 -0.69 -4.19
CA ASP A 183 -13.85 -1.82 -5.13
C ASP A 183 -12.73 -2.76 -4.71
N PHE A 184 -11.59 -2.18 -4.31
CA PHE A 184 -10.44 -2.93 -3.80
C PHE A 184 -10.81 -3.71 -2.54
N ILE A 185 -11.44 -3.06 -1.57
CA ILE A 185 -11.90 -3.71 -0.33
C ILE A 185 -12.86 -4.86 -0.66
N THR A 186 -13.85 -4.59 -1.52
CA THR A 186 -14.82 -5.60 -1.95
C THR A 186 -14.13 -6.79 -2.61
N HIS A 187 -13.13 -6.55 -3.44
CA HIS A 187 -12.37 -7.61 -4.11
C HIS A 187 -11.60 -8.49 -3.12
N VAL A 188 -10.86 -7.88 -2.19
CA VAL A 188 -10.10 -8.59 -1.16
C VAL A 188 -10.99 -9.39 -0.21
N ARG A 189 -12.25 -8.98 -0.05
CA ARG A 189 -13.23 -9.61 0.85
C ARG A 189 -14.15 -10.62 0.17
N LYS A 190 -14.11 -10.77 -1.17
CA LYS A 190 -14.89 -11.77 -1.93
C LYS A 190 -14.46 -13.22 -1.70
N HIS A 191 -13.40 -13.46 -0.91
CA HIS A 191 -13.04 -14.81 -0.47
C HIS A 191 -14.16 -15.39 0.42
N PRO A 192 -14.44 -16.72 0.39
CA PRO A 192 -15.55 -17.34 1.13
C PRO A 192 -15.36 -17.29 2.65
N VAL A 193 -15.56 -16.12 3.23
CA VAL A 193 -15.79 -15.96 4.66
C VAL A 193 -17.29 -15.78 4.81
N VAL A 194 -17.90 -16.68 5.60
CA VAL A 194 -19.35 -16.76 5.83
C VAL A 194 -19.91 -15.44 6.39
N GLU A 195 -19.06 -14.63 7.03
CA GLU A 195 -19.39 -13.27 7.45
C GLU A 195 -18.29 -12.24 7.10
N PRO A 196 -18.68 -11.00 6.75
CA PRO A 196 -17.75 -9.91 6.48
C PRO A 196 -16.91 -9.55 7.72
N ARG A 197 -15.59 -9.73 7.64
CA ARG A 197 -14.63 -9.34 8.71
C ARG A 197 -14.74 -7.85 9.05
N PRO A 198 -14.67 -7.45 10.34
CA PRO A 198 -14.57 -6.06 10.74
C PRO A 198 -13.38 -5.33 10.10
N ILE A 199 -13.59 -4.08 9.71
CA ILE A 199 -12.60 -3.17 9.13
C ILE A 199 -12.28 -2.06 10.14
N VAL A 200 -11.00 -1.79 10.33
CA VAL A 200 -10.49 -0.61 11.02
C VAL A 200 -9.67 0.22 10.05
N PHE A 201 -9.99 1.50 9.87
CA PHE A 201 -9.17 2.39 9.06
C PHE A 201 -8.21 3.20 9.90
N ILE A 202 -7.01 3.38 9.37
CA ILE A 202 -6.03 4.38 9.82
C ILE A 202 -5.76 5.28 8.63
N ALA A 203 -6.14 6.55 8.73
CA ALA A 203 -6.07 7.45 7.60
C ALA A 203 -5.43 8.78 7.98
N HIS A 204 -4.57 9.27 7.11
CA HIS A 204 -3.87 10.54 7.28
C HIS A 204 -4.31 11.55 6.22
N SER A 205 -4.59 12.79 6.64
CA SER A 205 -4.90 13.93 5.77
C SER A 205 -6.00 13.58 4.75
N LEU A 206 -5.75 13.75 3.44
CA LEU A 206 -6.70 13.40 2.37
C LEU A 206 -7.21 11.97 2.46
N GLY A 207 -6.40 11.02 2.92
CA GLY A 207 -6.78 9.62 3.04
C GLY A 207 -8.02 9.42 3.91
N GLY A 208 -8.26 10.28 4.89
CA GLY A 208 -9.49 10.22 5.69
C GLY A 208 -10.73 10.61 4.90
N LEU A 209 -10.64 11.54 3.96
CA LEU A 209 -11.75 11.89 3.05
C LEU A 209 -11.99 10.76 2.05
N VAL A 210 -10.92 10.13 1.54
CA VAL A 210 -11.01 8.94 0.69
C VAL A 210 -11.74 7.80 1.41
N VAL A 211 -11.40 7.55 2.68
CA VAL A 211 -12.11 6.55 3.51
C VAL A 211 -13.59 6.90 3.67
N LYS A 212 -13.95 8.18 3.77
CA LYS A 212 -15.36 8.59 3.88
C LYS A 212 -16.16 8.35 2.60
N GLU A 213 -15.49 8.23 1.46
CA GLU A 213 -16.11 7.96 0.16
C GLU A 213 -16.28 6.46 -0.15
N THR A 214 -15.80 5.57 0.72
CA THR A 214 -16.03 4.13 0.53
C THR A 214 -17.52 3.83 0.60
N ASP A 215 -17.97 2.86 -0.20
CA ASP A 215 -19.40 2.53 -0.32
C ASP A 215 -20.08 2.08 1.00
N GLU A 216 -21.42 2.12 1.01
CA GLU A 216 -22.22 1.75 2.18
C GLU A 216 -22.05 0.27 2.60
N ILE A 217 -21.73 -0.63 1.67
CA ILE A 217 -21.56 -2.05 1.95
C ILE A 217 -20.33 -2.24 2.85
N ASN A 218 -19.24 -1.57 2.49
CA ASN A 218 -18.03 -1.53 3.27
C ASN A 218 -18.23 -0.76 4.56
N ALA A 219 -18.99 0.34 4.56
CA ALA A 219 -19.32 1.13 5.75
C ALA A 219 -19.96 0.28 6.86
N ARG A 220 -20.85 -0.66 6.53
CA ARG A 220 -21.45 -1.61 7.51
C ARG A 220 -20.44 -2.54 8.18
N SER A 221 -19.27 -2.70 7.56
CA SER A 221 -18.17 -3.50 8.09
C SER A 221 -17.13 -2.66 8.81
N VAL A 222 -17.26 -1.33 8.86
CA VAL A 222 -16.31 -0.45 9.55
C VAL A 222 -16.64 -0.40 11.04
N TYR A 223 -15.70 -0.83 11.86
CA TYR A 223 -15.83 -0.89 13.32
C TYR A 223 -14.95 0.15 14.01
N GLY A 224 -13.97 0.73 13.31
CA GLY A 224 -13.07 1.72 13.88
C GLY A 224 -12.45 2.63 12.83
N LEU A 225 -12.23 3.88 13.22
CA LEU A 225 -11.60 4.92 12.40
C LEU A 225 -10.58 5.67 13.26
N VAL A 226 -9.34 5.76 12.77
CA VAL A 226 -8.28 6.58 13.36
C VAL A 226 -7.83 7.60 12.32
N PHE A 227 -8.12 8.87 12.57
CA PHE A 227 -7.86 9.97 11.65
C PHE A 227 -6.76 10.89 12.14
N PHE A 228 -5.74 11.09 11.32
CA PHE A 228 -4.63 12.01 11.56
C PHE A 228 -4.76 13.23 10.65
N GLY A 229 -5.13 14.39 11.20
CA GLY A 229 -5.12 15.66 10.47
C GLY A 229 -6.05 15.71 9.24
N VAL A 230 -7.16 14.97 9.26
CA VAL A 230 -8.10 14.89 8.12
C VAL A 230 -8.84 16.22 7.95
N PRO A 231 -8.77 16.89 6.78
CA PRO A 231 -9.35 18.22 6.56
C PRO A 231 -10.87 18.16 6.31
N ASN A 232 -11.62 17.69 7.31
CA ASN A 232 -13.08 17.51 7.24
C ASN A 232 -13.84 18.80 6.90
N ARG A 233 -13.25 19.96 7.21
CA ARG A 233 -13.82 21.30 6.93
C ARG A 233 -13.02 22.06 5.86
N GLY A 234 -12.16 21.37 5.13
CA GLY A 234 -11.28 21.92 4.11
C GLY A 234 -9.91 22.33 4.64
N LEU A 235 -9.04 22.73 3.72
CA LEU A 235 -7.69 23.22 3.96
C LEU A 235 -7.44 24.51 3.17
N CYS A 236 -6.45 25.31 3.56
CA CYS A 236 -6.10 26.52 2.81
C CYS A 236 -5.41 26.17 1.48
N ILE A 237 -6.13 26.26 0.37
CA ILE A 237 -5.64 25.81 -0.94
C ILE A 237 -4.94 26.89 -1.77
N SER A 238 -4.83 28.13 -1.27
CA SER A 238 -4.28 29.26 -2.03
C SER A 238 -2.85 29.03 -2.52
N TYR A 239 -2.06 28.26 -1.77
CA TYR A 239 -0.68 27.92 -2.13
C TYR A 239 -0.59 26.79 -3.18
N TRP A 240 -1.65 26.02 -3.36
CA TRP A 240 -1.67 24.86 -4.25
C TRP A 240 -2.29 25.20 -5.60
N LEU A 241 -3.26 26.12 -5.64
CA LEU A 241 -3.90 26.56 -6.88
C LEU A 241 -2.90 26.97 -7.98
N PRO A 242 -1.83 27.74 -7.71
CA PRO A 242 -0.85 28.08 -8.74
C PRO A 242 -0.04 26.87 -9.23
N ILE A 243 0.10 25.83 -8.41
CA ILE A 243 0.84 24.62 -8.75
C ILE A 243 0.03 23.77 -9.72
N VAL A 244 -1.28 23.66 -9.49
CA VAL A 244 -2.20 22.81 -10.28
C VAL A 244 -2.96 23.57 -11.36
N ASP A 245 -2.58 24.82 -11.65
CA ASP A 245 -3.28 25.65 -12.65
C ASP A 245 -3.26 24.97 -14.02
N ASN A 246 -4.44 24.73 -14.60
CA ASN A 246 -4.64 23.98 -15.84
C ASN A 246 -4.12 22.53 -15.80
N GLN A 247 -3.90 21.95 -14.61
CA GLN A 247 -3.58 20.53 -14.45
C GLN A 247 -4.85 19.68 -14.26
N PRO A 248 -4.84 18.39 -14.66
CA PRO A 248 -5.98 17.49 -14.52
C PRO A 248 -6.52 17.35 -13.08
N ASN A 249 -5.67 17.55 -12.08
CA ASN A 249 -5.98 17.40 -10.65
C ASN A 249 -6.46 18.71 -9.98
N GLU A 250 -6.72 19.78 -10.73
CA GLU A 250 -7.15 21.07 -10.17
C GLU A 250 -8.47 20.96 -9.38
N ASN A 251 -9.43 20.19 -9.90
CA ASN A 251 -10.74 19.97 -9.26
C ASN A 251 -10.60 19.32 -7.88
N LEU A 252 -9.69 18.36 -7.73
CA LEU A 252 -9.39 17.72 -6.45
C LEU A 252 -8.97 18.76 -5.42
N ILE A 253 -8.12 19.70 -5.80
CA ILE A 253 -7.66 20.78 -4.91
C ILE A 253 -8.82 21.73 -4.58
N ARG A 254 -9.62 22.12 -5.57
CA ARG A 254 -10.80 22.99 -5.32
C ARG A 254 -11.81 22.34 -4.39
N ASN A 255 -12.01 21.03 -4.50
CA ASN A 255 -12.87 20.25 -3.61
C ASN A 255 -12.40 20.29 -2.15
N LEU A 256 -11.11 20.52 -1.91
CA LEU A 256 -10.54 20.66 -0.56
C LEU A 256 -10.70 22.06 0.06
N ALA A 257 -11.24 23.03 -0.67
CA ALA A 257 -11.47 24.38 -0.15
C ALA A 257 -12.44 24.38 1.05
N PRO A 258 -12.27 25.28 2.03
CA PRO A 258 -13.22 25.43 3.12
C PRO A 258 -14.61 25.79 2.59
N GLY A 259 -15.64 25.09 3.06
CA GLY A 259 -17.02 25.31 2.64
C GLY A 259 -17.38 24.80 1.23
N SER A 260 -16.48 24.05 0.58
CA SER A 260 -16.79 23.42 -0.71
C SER A 260 -18.09 22.60 -0.63
N HIS A 261 -18.86 22.59 -1.72
CA HIS A 261 -20.09 21.79 -1.79
C HIS A 261 -19.78 20.30 -1.60
N TYR A 262 -18.67 19.84 -2.16
CA TYR A 262 -18.19 18.48 -2.04
C TYR A 262 -17.98 18.05 -0.57
N LEU A 263 -17.19 18.79 0.22
CA LEU A 263 -16.92 18.42 1.61
C LEU A 263 -18.16 18.48 2.49
N ARG A 264 -19.07 19.44 2.24
CA ARG A 264 -20.35 19.51 2.94
C ARG A 264 -21.18 18.26 2.68
N ASN A 265 -21.30 17.84 1.42
CA ASN A 265 -22.06 16.64 1.06
C ASN A 265 -21.42 15.37 1.60
N LEU A 266 -20.09 15.25 1.52
CA LEU A 266 -19.36 14.11 2.10
C LEU A 266 -19.58 14.05 3.62
N HIS A 267 -19.53 15.18 4.31
CA HIS A 267 -19.80 15.23 5.75
C HIS A 267 -21.23 14.78 6.07
N HIS A 268 -22.23 15.24 5.32
CA HIS A 268 -23.62 14.85 5.51
C HIS A 268 -23.87 13.36 5.26
N ARG A 269 -23.26 12.77 4.24
CA ARG A 269 -23.40 11.33 3.95
C ARG A 269 -22.71 10.43 4.98
N PHE A 270 -21.63 10.93 5.59
CA PHE A 270 -20.82 10.17 6.54
C PHE A 270 -21.29 10.28 7.99
N SER A 271 -22.22 11.20 8.30
CA SER A 271 -22.73 11.44 9.66
C SER A 271 -23.95 10.58 9.94
#